data_AF-A0A7S3PW10-F1
#
_entry.id   AF-A0A7S3PW10-F1
#
_cell.length_a   1.000
_cell.length_b   1.000
_cell.length_c   1.000
_cell.angle_alpha   90.00
_cell.angle_beta   90.00
_cell.angle_gamma   90.00
#
_symmetry.space_group_name_H-M   'P 1'
#
loop_
_entity.id
_entity.type
_entity.pdbx_description
1 polymer ?
#
loop_
_entity_poly.entity_id
_entity_poly.type
_entity_poly.pdbx_seq_one_letter_code
_entity_poly.pdbx_strand_id
1 'polypeptide(L)'
;KKASSRGAGRNTESFDPASTLGRPDLRIQLGSNRIETYNKPLKHDDVVIVPELFGEEENWDIYYKLVEEVRELQNKSSKGSEWIPWHEGAHLIAKDVSGSDTYKMIIDRLCKYFNIDPSRSKVGTRFNWYRDSSDWKPFHHDSAALNPARAKNQNITIGASFGATRELSFLRAKDYADAGAGP
;
A
#
# COMPACT_ATOMS: atom_id res chain seq x y z
N LYS A 1 24.58 19.13 -23.32
CA LYS A 1 25.64 19.78 -22.47
C LYS A 1 25.64 19.06 -21.12
N LYS A 2 26.76 18.46 -20.69
CA LYS A 2 26.88 17.81 -19.36
C LYS A 2 26.71 18.86 -18.26
N ALA A 3 25.94 18.55 -17.22
CA ALA A 3 25.69 19.42 -16.08
C ALA A 3 26.99 19.65 -15.28
N SER A 4 27.31 20.92 -14.98
CA SER A 4 28.44 21.28 -14.12
C SER A 4 28.08 21.10 -12.65
N SER A 5 28.97 20.51 -11.87
CA SER A 5 28.83 20.13 -10.45
C SER A 5 28.76 21.27 -9.43
N ARG A 6 28.20 22.44 -9.78
CA ARG A 6 28.00 23.55 -8.83
C ARG A 6 26.53 23.92 -8.76
N GLY A 7 25.77 23.14 -7.99
CA GLY A 7 24.35 23.37 -7.72
C GLY A 7 24.13 24.44 -6.66
N ALA A 8 24.30 25.71 -7.04
CA ALA A 8 23.68 26.82 -6.32
C ALA A 8 22.19 26.88 -6.75
N GLY A 9 21.30 26.27 -5.96
CA GLY A 9 19.85 26.54 -6.00
C GLY A 9 19.13 26.29 -7.33
N ARG A 10 19.56 25.31 -8.13
CA ARG A 10 18.84 24.92 -9.36
C ARG A 10 18.01 23.65 -9.12
N ASN A 11 16.69 23.76 -9.30
CA ASN A 11 15.72 22.67 -9.20
C ASN A 11 15.73 21.71 -10.41
N THR A 12 16.71 21.83 -11.31
CA THR A 12 16.79 21.03 -12.54
C THR A 12 18.23 20.56 -12.75
N GLU A 13 18.44 19.26 -12.58
CA GLU A 13 19.76 18.62 -12.67
C GLU A 13 20.18 18.33 -14.12
N SER A 14 19.21 18.11 -15.01
CA SER A 14 19.45 17.83 -16.41
C SER A 14 18.36 18.42 -17.31
N PHE A 15 18.78 19.03 -18.42
CA PHE A 15 17.92 19.50 -19.51
C PHE A 15 18.04 18.60 -20.75
N ASP A 16 18.72 17.47 -20.62
CA ASP A 16 18.77 16.46 -21.66
C ASP A 16 17.49 15.62 -21.61
N PRO A 17 16.63 15.62 -22.64
CA PRO A 17 15.47 14.74 -22.66
C PRO A 17 15.86 13.27 -22.46
N ALA A 18 17.08 12.88 -22.88
CA ALA A 18 17.61 11.54 -22.66
C ALA A 18 17.81 11.18 -21.18
N SER A 19 17.99 12.15 -20.28
CA SER A 19 18.02 11.86 -18.84
C SER A 19 16.67 11.43 -18.28
N THR A 20 15.56 11.69 -19.00
CA THR A 20 14.23 11.13 -18.69
C THR A 20 13.98 9.77 -19.37
N LEU A 21 14.87 9.35 -20.29
CA LEU A 21 14.80 8.02 -20.91
C LEU A 21 15.40 6.92 -20.00
N GLY A 22 16.18 7.30 -18.99
CA GLY A 22 16.63 6.39 -17.94
C GLY A 22 15.46 5.93 -17.06
N ARG A 23 15.47 4.66 -16.63
CA ARG A 23 14.48 4.17 -15.68
C ARG A 23 14.72 4.82 -14.29
N PRO A 24 13.72 5.44 -13.66
CA PRO A 24 13.89 6.08 -12.35
C PRO A 24 14.00 5.04 -11.23
N ASP A 25 14.43 5.46 -10.03
CA ASP A 25 14.42 4.62 -8.82
C ASP A 25 13.00 4.23 -8.39
N LEU A 26 12.00 5.09 -8.69
CA LEU A 26 10.57 4.87 -8.45
C LEU A 26 9.76 5.50 -9.59
N ARG A 27 8.83 4.75 -10.17
CA ARG A 27 7.93 5.21 -11.23
C ARG A 27 6.47 5.12 -10.79
N ILE A 28 5.76 6.24 -10.78
CA ILE A 28 4.32 6.25 -10.50
C ILE A 28 3.54 6.04 -11.80
N GLN A 29 2.63 5.07 -11.80
CA GLN A 29 1.67 4.84 -12.87
C GLN A 29 0.24 5.09 -12.36
N LEU A 30 -0.57 5.77 -13.18
CA LEU A 30 -2.00 5.92 -12.89
C LEU A 30 -2.79 4.78 -13.54
N GLY A 31 -3.56 4.05 -12.74
CA GLY A 31 -4.59 3.14 -13.21
C GLY A 31 -5.92 3.86 -13.47
N SER A 32 -6.90 3.12 -13.99
CA SER A 32 -8.25 3.66 -14.22
C SER A 32 -9.26 2.76 -13.51
N ASN A 33 -10.18 3.36 -12.75
CA ASN A 33 -11.31 2.63 -12.17
C ASN A 33 -12.36 2.19 -13.21
N ARG A 34 -12.27 2.68 -14.47
CA ARG A 34 -13.19 2.36 -15.57
C ARG A 34 -12.86 1.04 -16.27
N ILE A 35 -11.69 0.46 -15.99
CA ILE A 35 -11.30 -0.84 -16.54
C ILE A 35 -11.44 -1.93 -15.48
N GLU A 36 -11.78 -3.12 -15.95
CA GLU A 36 -11.98 -4.28 -15.08
C GLU A 36 -10.64 -4.82 -14.55
N THR A 37 -9.62 -4.85 -15.41
CA THR A 37 -8.28 -5.37 -15.11
C THR A 37 -7.22 -4.38 -15.59
N TYR A 38 -6.23 -4.14 -14.74
CA TYR A 38 -5.05 -3.34 -15.03
C TYR A 38 -4.30 -3.93 -16.24
N ASN A 39 -4.07 -3.10 -17.25
CA ASN A 39 -3.62 -3.54 -18.57
C ASN A 39 -2.24 -2.97 -18.96
N LYS A 40 -1.50 -2.39 -18.02
CA LYS A 40 -0.16 -1.84 -18.26
C LYS A 40 0.91 -2.78 -17.72
N PRO A 41 2.11 -2.80 -18.33
CA PRO A 41 3.22 -3.59 -17.81
C PRO A 41 3.69 -3.06 -16.45
N LEU A 42 3.95 -3.97 -15.52
CA LEU A 42 4.51 -3.71 -14.19
C LEU A 42 5.95 -4.20 -14.08
N LYS A 43 6.78 -3.42 -13.40
CA LYS A 43 8.07 -3.86 -12.88
C LYS A 43 8.21 -3.50 -11.40
N HIS A 44 9.28 -4.00 -10.78
CA HIS A 44 9.56 -3.89 -9.35
C HIS A 44 9.65 -2.48 -8.76
N ASP A 45 9.90 -1.46 -9.58
CA ASP A 45 10.06 -0.05 -9.20
C ASP A 45 8.81 0.77 -9.54
N ASP A 46 7.72 0.11 -9.95
CA ASP A 46 6.45 0.76 -10.24
C ASP A 46 5.56 0.83 -9.00
N VAL A 47 5.01 2.03 -8.75
CA VAL A 47 3.88 2.24 -7.84
C VAL A 47 2.66 2.55 -8.69
N VAL A 48 1.60 1.76 -8.57
CA VAL A 48 0.33 2.03 -9.26
C VAL A 48 -0.63 2.73 -8.31
N ILE A 49 -1.12 3.90 -8.70
CA ILE A 49 -2.19 4.61 -8.00
C ILE A 49 -3.45 4.48 -8.83
N VAL A 50 -4.53 4.00 -8.21
CA VAL A 50 -5.85 3.84 -8.86
C VAL A 50 -6.87 4.64 -8.03
N PRO A 51 -7.13 5.90 -8.41
CA PRO A 51 -8.12 6.71 -7.72
C PRO A 51 -9.50 6.03 -7.82
N GLU A 52 -10.26 6.09 -6.72
CA GLU A 52 -11.69 5.77 -6.71
C GLU A 52 -12.02 4.38 -7.29
N LEU A 53 -11.18 3.37 -7.05
CA LEU A 53 -11.40 2.00 -7.55
C LEU A 53 -12.69 1.38 -6.97
N PHE A 54 -13.10 1.84 -5.79
CA PHE A 54 -14.21 1.30 -5.01
C PHE A 54 -15.40 2.25 -4.87
N GLY A 55 -15.33 3.44 -5.48
CA GLY A 55 -16.33 4.49 -5.32
C GLY A 55 -15.69 5.87 -5.17
N GLU A 56 -16.55 6.88 -5.11
CA GLU A 56 -16.17 8.28 -4.93
C GLU A 56 -15.42 8.50 -3.61
N GLU A 57 -14.49 9.47 -3.60
CA GLU A 57 -13.67 9.81 -2.42
C GLU A 57 -14.50 10.06 -1.15
N GLU A 58 -15.65 10.71 -1.30
CA GLU A 58 -16.55 11.05 -0.19
C GLU A 58 -17.54 9.92 0.18
N ASN A 59 -17.51 8.77 -0.51
CA ASN A 59 -18.34 7.63 -0.15
C ASN A 59 -17.69 6.78 0.96
N TRP A 60 -18.26 6.87 2.16
CA TRP A 60 -17.76 6.18 3.35
C TRP A 60 -18.50 4.87 3.66
N ASP A 61 -19.42 4.42 2.81
CA ASP A 61 -20.26 3.24 3.07
C ASP A 61 -19.41 1.98 3.30
N ILE A 62 -18.39 1.76 2.46
CA ILE A 62 -17.48 0.62 2.60
C ILE A 62 -16.70 0.71 3.92
N TYR A 63 -16.27 1.91 4.31
CA TYR A 63 -15.57 2.11 5.57
C TYR A 63 -16.45 1.74 6.77
N TYR A 64 -17.67 2.29 6.82
CA TYR A 64 -18.60 2.01 7.93
C TYR A 64 -18.98 0.54 7.98
N LYS A 65 -19.22 -0.08 6.82
CA LYS A 65 -19.57 -1.50 6.73
C LYS A 65 -18.44 -2.42 7.20
N LEU A 66 -17.19 -2.12 6.84
CA LEU A 66 -16.02 -2.86 7.36
C LEU A 66 -15.93 -2.77 8.88
N VAL A 67 -16.06 -1.58 9.45
CA VAL A 67 -15.98 -1.39 10.92
C VAL A 67 -17.12 -2.11 11.63
N GLU A 68 -18.34 -2.05 11.08
CA GLU A 68 -19.50 -2.80 11.59
C GLU A 68 -19.23 -4.31 11.59
N GLU A 69 -18.88 -4.88 10.43
CA GLU A 69 -18.67 -6.33 10.28
C GLU A 69 -17.53 -6.83 11.18
N VAL A 70 -16.43 -6.08 11.34
CA VAL A 70 -15.35 -6.48 12.24
C VAL A 70 -15.81 -6.44 13.71
N ARG A 71 -16.62 -5.45 14.12
CA ARG A 71 -17.20 -5.41 15.48
C ARG A 71 -18.16 -6.57 15.71
N GLU A 72 -18.94 -6.98 14.72
CA GLU A 72 -19.79 -8.15 14.83
C GLU A 72 -18.99 -9.45 15.02
N LEU A 73 -17.86 -9.59 14.31
CA LEU A 73 -16.97 -10.74 14.50
C LEU A 73 -16.39 -10.79 15.92
N GLN A 74 -16.04 -9.62 16.48
CA GLN A 74 -15.57 -9.48 17.86
C GLN A 74 -16.66 -9.87 18.87
N ASN A 75 -17.90 -9.42 18.66
CA ASN A 75 -19.03 -9.77 19.53
C ASN A 75 -19.36 -11.27 19.51
N LYS A 76 -19.04 -11.95 18.41
CA LYS A 76 -19.13 -13.41 18.26
C LYS A 76 -17.92 -14.15 18.81
N SER A 77 -16.95 -13.45 19.40
CA SER A 77 -15.67 -14.01 19.89
C SER A 77 -14.91 -14.78 18.79
N SER A 78 -14.98 -14.30 17.55
CA SER A 78 -14.25 -14.89 16.44
C SER A 78 -12.75 -14.69 16.65
N LYS A 79 -11.99 -15.77 16.74
CA LYS A 79 -10.55 -15.74 17.03
C LYS A 79 -9.80 -14.90 15.99
N GLY A 80 -9.00 -13.91 16.41
CA GLY A 80 -8.19 -13.08 15.53
C GLY A 80 -8.88 -11.82 15.03
N SER A 81 -10.18 -11.64 15.34
CA SER A 81 -10.94 -10.43 15.01
C SER A 81 -10.68 -9.27 15.98
N GLU A 82 -10.02 -9.52 17.12
CA GLU A 82 -9.69 -8.50 18.10
C GLU A 82 -8.81 -7.38 17.53
N TRP A 83 -9.02 -6.15 18.02
CA TRP A 83 -8.15 -5.02 17.72
C TRP A 83 -6.84 -5.14 18.51
N ILE A 84 -5.74 -5.32 17.78
CA ILE A 84 -4.41 -5.49 18.35
C ILE A 84 -3.59 -4.23 18.08
N PRO A 85 -3.06 -3.55 19.12
CA PRO A 85 -2.09 -2.48 18.94
C PRO A 85 -0.86 -2.98 18.17
N TRP A 86 -0.43 -2.22 17.17
CA TRP A 86 0.67 -2.58 16.29
C TRP A 86 1.70 -1.44 16.21
N HIS A 87 2.97 -1.78 15.95
CA HIS A 87 4.11 -0.86 16.00
C HIS A 87 4.07 0.05 17.24
N GLU A 88 4.17 -0.54 18.43
CA GLU A 88 4.20 0.20 19.71
C GLU A 88 2.96 1.08 19.96
N GLY A 89 1.81 0.69 19.39
CA GLY A 89 0.54 1.40 19.56
C GLY A 89 0.27 2.47 18.50
N ALA A 90 1.07 2.53 17.43
CA ALA A 90 0.88 3.47 16.34
C ALA A 90 -0.45 3.28 15.57
N HIS A 91 -1.00 2.07 15.50
CA HIS A 91 -2.35 1.81 14.96
C HIS A 91 -2.88 0.46 15.42
N LEU A 92 -4.12 0.13 15.06
CA LEU A 92 -4.74 -1.16 15.33
C LEU A 92 -4.69 -2.07 14.10
N ILE A 93 -4.58 -3.37 14.33
CA ILE A 93 -4.80 -4.38 13.29
C ILE A 93 -5.86 -5.38 13.74
N ALA A 94 -6.51 -6.03 12.78
CA ALA A 94 -7.22 -7.29 12.99
C ALA A 94 -6.53 -8.37 12.16
N LYS A 95 -6.24 -9.52 12.78
CA LYS A 95 -5.48 -10.61 12.14
C LYS A 95 -6.35 -11.49 11.27
N ASP A 96 -7.60 -11.69 11.67
CA ASP A 96 -8.58 -12.47 10.94
C ASP A 96 -9.89 -11.69 10.82
N VAL A 97 -10.15 -11.23 9.61
CA VAL A 97 -11.40 -10.58 9.20
C VAL A 97 -12.09 -11.38 8.09
N SER A 98 -11.76 -12.68 7.96
CA SER A 98 -12.31 -13.55 6.93
C SER A 98 -13.82 -13.76 7.04
N GLY A 99 -14.45 -13.40 8.15
CA GLY A 99 -15.90 -13.38 8.31
C GLY A 99 -16.59 -12.14 7.75
N SER A 100 -15.86 -11.10 7.33
CA SER A 100 -16.40 -9.88 6.72
C SER A 100 -16.60 -10.09 5.21
N ASP A 101 -17.86 -10.01 4.75
CA ASP A 101 -18.18 -10.14 3.32
C ASP A 101 -17.71 -8.92 2.53
N THR A 102 -17.75 -7.74 3.16
CA THR A 102 -17.19 -6.52 2.56
C THR A 102 -15.69 -6.66 2.35
N TYR A 103 -14.96 -7.23 3.31
CA TYR A 103 -13.53 -7.48 3.17
C TYR A 103 -13.23 -8.48 2.04
N LYS A 104 -14.00 -9.58 1.93
CA LYS A 104 -13.86 -10.54 0.82
C LYS A 104 -14.08 -9.88 -0.54
N MET A 105 -15.15 -9.09 -0.68
CA MET A 105 -15.45 -8.35 -1.91
C MET A 105 -14.28 -7.43 -2.31
N ILE A 106 -13.64 -6.76 -1.35
CA ILE A 106 -12.47 -5.92 -1.61
C ILE A 106 -11.31 -6.76 -2.16
N ILE A 107 -10.99 -7.88 -1.50
CA ILE A 107 -9.91 -8.76 -1.96
C ILE A 107 -10.20 -9.30 -3.35
N ASP A 108 -11.43 -9.76 -3.63
CA ASP A 108 -11.82 -10.26 -4.93
C ASP A 108 -11.69 -9.18 -6.01
N ARG A 109 -12.12 -7.95 -5.72
CA ARG A 109 -11.99 -6.82 -6.66
C ARG A 109 -10.53 -6.48 -6.93
N LEU A 110 -9.66 -6.48 -5.92
CA LEU A 110 -8.23 -6.22 -6.06
C LEU A 110 -7.55 -7.33 -6.86
N CYS A 111 -7.83 -8.59 -6.55
CA CYS A 111 -7.30 -9.74 -7.28
C CYS A 111 -7.70 -9.68 -8.75
N LYS A 112 -8.99 -9.40 -9.03
CA LYS A 112 -9.49 -9.24 -10.40
C LYS A 112 -8.83 -8.06 -11.13
N TYR A 113 -8.67 -6.92 -10.45
CA TYR A 113 -8.05 -5.74 -11.05
C TYR A 113 -6.57 -5.97 -11.37
N PHE A 114 -5.81 -6.60 -10.49
CA PHE A 114 -4.37 -6.85 -10.70
C PHE A 114 -4.08 -8.22 -11.34
N ASN A 115 -5.10 -8.92 -11.84
CA ASN A 115 -4.99 -10.23 -12.46
C ASN A 115 -4.25 -11.27 -11.58
N ILE A 116 -4.59 -11.29 -10.30
CA ILE A 116 -4.07 -12.25 -9.32
C ILE A 116 -5.07 -13.41 -9.23
N ASP A 117 -4.59 -14.62 -9.48
CA ASP A 117 -5.36 -15.85 -9.29
C ASP A 117 -5.22 -16.34 -7.84
N PRO A 118 -6.26 -16.20 -6.98
CA PRO A 118 -6.20 -16.63 -5.59
C PRO A 118 -6.17 -18.16 -5.43
N SER A 119 -6.51 -18.93 -6.48
CA SER A 119 -6.41 -20.39 -6.45
C SER A 119 -4.98 -20.90 -6.62
N ARG A 120 -4.12 -20.09 -7.28
CA ARG A 120 -2.72 -20.43 -7.57
C ARG A 120 -1.72 -19.67 -6.70
N SER A 121 -2.16 -18.58 -6.07
CA SER A 121 -1.29 -17.67 -5.32
C SER A 121 -1.75 -17.57 -3.87
N LYS A 122 -0.81 -17.65 -2.92
CA LYS A 122 -1.12 -17.35 -1.52
C LYS A 122 -1.31 -15.85 -1.35
N VAL A 123 -2.54 -15.42 -1.16
CA VAL A 123 -2.89 -14.02 -0.86
C VAL A 123 -2.82 -13.81 0.64
N GLY A 124 -1.76 -13.16 1.12
CA GLY A 124 -1.63 -12.72 2.51
C GLY A 124 -2.25 -11.33 2.67
N THR A 125 -3.17 -11.16 3.62
CA THR A 125 -3.86 -9.87 3.82
C THR A 125 -3.70 -9.38 5.26
N ARG A 126 -3.89 -8.08 5.47
CA ARG A 126 -3.89 -7.45 6.79
C ARG A 126 -4.86 -6.28 6.79
N PHE A 127 -5.75 -6.25 7.78
CA PHE A 127 -6.60 -5.11 8.05
C PHE A 127 -5.89 -4.17 9.03
N ASN A 128 -5.59 -2.94 8.61
CA ASN A 128 -5.01 -1.91 9.47
C ASN A 128 -6.08 -0.84 9.69
N TRP A 129 -6.36 -0.51 10.94
CA TRP A 129 -7.32 0.51 11.33
C TRP A 129 -6.62 1.61 12.11
N TYR A 130 -6.74 2.82 11.60
CA TYR A 130 -6.18 4.01 12.21
C TYR A 130 -7.37 4.90 12.56
N ARG A 131 -7.59 5.08 13.86
CA ARG A 131 -8.83 5.59 14.44
C ARG A 131 -9.04 7.08 14.19
N ASP A 132 -7.95 7.83 14.18
CA ASP A 132 -7.91 9.28 14.00
C ASP A 132 -6.54 9.70 13.41
N SER A 133 -6.26 11.01 13.42
CA SER A 133 -5.03 11.60 12.88
C SER A 133 -3.79 11.38 13.77
N SER A 134 -3.93 10.80 14.95
CA SER A 134 -2.81 10.47 15.85
C SER A 134 -2.23 9.07 15.58
N ASP A 135 -2.99 8.18 14.94
CA ASP A 135 -2.51 6.88 14.51
C ASP A 135 -1.64 7.00 13.22
N TRP A 136 -0.54 6.27 13.15
CA TRP A 136 0.47 6.38 12.08
C TRP A 136 1.15 5.03 11.78
N LYS A 137 2.02 5.01 10.76
CA LYS A 137 2.86 3.86 10.43
C LYS A 137 4.28 4.32 10.15
N PRO A 138 5.31 3.74 10.82
CA PRO A 138 6.69 4.13 10.58
C PRO A 138 7.12 3.77 9.15
N PHE A 139 8.16 4.45 8.67
CA PHE A 139 8.90 3.97 7.51
C PHE A 139 9.43 2.57 7.80
N HIS A 140 9.14 1.63 6.90
CA HIS A 140 9.55 0.24 7.00
C HIS A 140 9.62 -0.38 5.61
N HIS A 141 10.33 -1.49 5.53
CA HIS A 141 10.21 -2.39 4.39
C HIS A 141 9.17 -3.47 4.67
N ASP A 142 8.45 -3.87 3.63
CA ASP A 142 7.70 -5.12 3.70
C ASP A 142 8.65 -6.28 3.97
N SER A 143 8.19 -7.26 4.74
CA SER A 143 9.05 -8.37 5.18
C SER A 143 9.70 -9.18 4.06
N ALA A 144 9.11 -9.17 2.85
CA ALA A 144 9.70 -9.80 1.67
C ALA A 144 11.00 -9.14 1.23
N ALA A 145 11.23 -7.86 1.53
CA ALA A 145 12.50 -7.19 1.25
C ALA A 145 13.67 -7.74 2.08
N LEU A 146 13.38 -8.30 3.26
CA LEU A 146 14.39 -8.77 4.22
C LEU A 146 14.43 -10.31 4.37
N ASN A 147 13.41 -11.01 3.87
CA ASN A 147 13.29 -12.46 4.02
C ASN A 147 13.23 -13.16 2.64
N PRO A 148 14.32 -13.85 2.22
CA PRO A 148 14.38 -14.52 0.93
C PRO A 148 13.28 -15.55 0.68
N ALA A 149 12.82 -16.25 1.73
CA ALA A 149 11.74 -17.23 1.58
C ALA A 149 10.38 -16.54 1.30
N ARG A 150 10.15 -15.35 1.87
CA ARG A 150 8.97 -14.53 1.55
C ARG A 150 9.09 -13.87 0.18
N ALA A 151 10.28 -13.37 -0.16
CA ALA A 151 10.58 -12.76 -1.46
C ALA A 151 10.28 -13.70 -2.64
N LYS A 152 10.51 -15.00 -2.49
CA LYS A 152 10.19 -16.02 -3.52
C LYS A 152 8.70 -16.12 -3.84
N ASN A 153 7.83 -15.70 -2.92
CA ASN A 153 6.38 -15.90 -3.01
C ASN A 153 5.58 -14.59 -3.13
N GLN A 154 6.15 -13.46 -2.67
CA GLN A 154 5.51 -12.15 -2.74
C GLN A 154 6.10 -11.34 -3.89
N ASN A 155 5.28 -11.07 -4.91
CA ASN A 155 5.66 -10.32 -6.11
C ASN A 155 5.05 -8.91 -6.16
N ILE A 156 4.00 -8.65 -5.38
CA ILE A 156 3.32 -7.35 -5.28
C ILE A 156 2.71 -7.17 -3.89
N THR A 157 2.63 -5.92 -3.44
CA THR A 157 1.82 -5.48 -2.30
C THR A 157 0.75 -4.54 -2.81
N ILE A 158 -0.50 -4.74 -2.40
CA ILE A 158 -1.63 -3.91 -2.79
C ILE A 158 -2.27 -3.32 -1.54
N GLY A 159 -2.43 -2.00 -1.51
CA GLY A 159 -3.18 -1.29 -0.49
C GLY A 159 -4.49 -0.75 -1.04
N ALA A 160 -5.56 -0.85 -0.26
CA ALA A 160 -6.81 -0.15 -0.48
C ALA A 160 -7.13 0.66 0.79
N SER A 161 -7.62 1.89 0.61
CA SER A 161 -7.89 2.82 1.70
C SER A 161 -9.34 3.28 1.63
N PHE A 162 -9.98 3.38 2.79
CA PHE A 162 -11.39 3.74 2.94
C PHE A 162 -11.53 4.67 4.16
N GLY A 163 -12.44 5.63 4.09
CA GLY A 163 -12.63 6.66 5.11
C GLY A 163 -11.71 7.87 4.87
N ALA A 164 -11.27 8.50 5.95
CA ALA A 164 -10.50 9.75 5.87
C ALA A 164 -9.17 9.61 5.09
N THR A 165 -8.88 10.60 4.25
CA THR A 165 -7.62 10.75 3.51
C THR A 165 -6.43 10.83 4.45
N ARG A 166 -5.35 10.14 4.08
CA ARG A 166 -4.06 10.14 4.79
C ARG A 166 -2.88 10.18 3.83
N GLU A 167 -1.75 10.63 4.34
CA GLU A 167 -0.50 10.71 3.59
C GLU A 167 0.15 9.33 3.45
N LEU A 168 0.56 9.00 2.22
CA LEU A 168 1.40 7.86 1.90
C LEU A 168 2.75 8.38 1.40
N SER A 169 3.81 8.05 2.14
CA SER A 169 5.16 8.53 1.84
C SER A 169 6.09 7.38 1.47
N PHE A 170 6.89 7.58 0.42
CA PHE A 170 7.97 6.70 0.03
C PHE A 170 9.31 7.40 0.28
N LEU A 171 10.24 6.67 0.89
CA LEU A 171 11.61 7.13 1.10
C LEU A 171 12.58 6.15 0.45
N ARG A 172 13.63 6.68 -0.19
CA ARG A 172 14.69 5.84 -0.73
C ARG A 172 15.43 5.19 0.44
N ALA A 173 15.56 3.86 0.41
CA ALA A 173 16.11 3.08 1.53
C ALA A 173 17.49 3.57 2.03
N LYS A 174 18.35 4.05 1.12
CA LYS A 174 19.70 4.53 1.46
C LYS A 174 19.66 5.77 2.35
N ASP A 175 18.66 6.63 2.18
CA ASP A 175 18.56 7.92 2.87
C ASP A 175 18.08 7.74 4.32
N TYR A 176 17.54 6.56 4.68
CA TYR A 176 17.10 6.25 6.04
C TYR A 176 18.25 5.77 6.94
N ALA A 177 19.29 5.14 6.37
CA ALA A 177 20.47 4.70 7.13
C ALA A 177 21.29 5.90 7.65
N ASP A 178 21.27 7.01 6.93
CA ASP A 178 21.98 8.24 7.28
C ASP A 178 21.19 9.16 8.22
N ALA A 179 19.89 8.90 8.42
CA ALA A 179 19.00 9.69 9.27
C ALA A 179 19.03 9.31 10.77
N GLY A 180 19.97 8.46 11.18
CA GLY A 180 20.09 8.04 12.58
C GLY A 180 19.01 7.05 12.98
N ALA A 181 19.07 5.84 12.41
CA ALA A 181 18.51 4.68 13.10
C ALA A 181 19.33 4.46 14.38
N GLY A 182 18.85 5.02 15.50
CA GLY A 182 19.32 4.63 16.83
C GLY A 182 19.11 3.13 17.07
N PRO A 183 19.90 2.54 17.99
CA PRO A 183 19.79 1.12 18.35
C PRO A 183 18.39 0.75 18.87
#